data_AF-A0A1G6NDP0-F1
#
_entry.id   AF-A0A1G6NDP0-F1
#
_cell.length_a   1.000
_cell.length_b   1.000
_cell.length_c   1.000
_cell.angle_alpha   90.00
_cell.angle_beta   90.00
_cell.angle_gamma   90.00
#
_symmetry.space_group_name_H-M   'P 1'
#
loop_
_entity.id
_entity.type
_entity.pdbx_description
1 polymer ?
#
loop_
_entity_poly.entity_id
_entity_poly.type
_entity_poly.pdbx_seq_one_letter_code
_entity_poly.pdbx_strand_id
1 'polypeptide(L)'
;MWPFRKKSAQETASAIMDEAIDLASERWRVFTRSVVMKPDVGLRDRIGIFARSFEPSLKSKYPALAFASDSVLLLIIAKGVEESRTFSRQDIEDALGITLPR
;
A
#
# COMPACT_ATOMS: atom_id res chain seq x y z
N MET A 1 4.66 -23.18 35.01
CA MET A 1 3.49 -22.39 34.55
C MET A 1 3.94 -21.53 33.39
N TRP A 2 3.45 -21.79 32.19
CA TRP A 2 3.85 -21.10 30.97
C TRP A 2 2.74 -20.11 30.57
N PRO A 3 2.97 -18.78 30.53
CA PRO A 3 2.01 -17.87 29.98
C PRO A 3 2.45 -17.50 28.57
N PHE A 4 2.05 -18.29 27.58
CA PHE A 4 1.99 -17.76 26.22
C PHE A 4 0.81 -16.77 26.19
N ARG A 5 1.08 -15.50 26.50
CA ARG A 5 0.21 -14.40 26.11
C ARG A 5 0.10 -14.45 24.60
N LYS A 6 -0.96 -15.06 24.08
CA LYS A 6 -1.40 -14.82 22.70
C LYS A 6 -1.75 -13.33 22.62
N LYS A 7 -0.83 -12.50 22.11
CA LYS A 7 -1.23 -11.25 21.48
C LYS A 7 -2.36 -11.62 20.51
N SER A 8 -3.47 -10.92 20.60
CA SER A 8 -4.65 -11.29 19.82
C SER A 8 -4.27 -11.27 18.33
N ALA A 9 -4.76 -12.23 17.55
CA ALA A 9 -4.45 -12.30 16.12
C ALA A 9 -4.79 -10.98 15.39
N GLN A 10 -5.76 -10.23 15.93
CA GLN A 10 -6.20 -8.92 15.45
C GLN A 10 -5.14 -7.82 15.65
N GLU A 11 -4.47 -7.77 16.81
CA GLU A 11 -3.34 -6.85 17.04
C GLU A 11 -2.17 -7.12 16.07
N THR A 12 -2.02 -8.37 15.62
CA THR A 12 -0.97 -8.73 14.66
C THR A 12 -1.34 -8.31 13.23
N ALA A 13 -2.61 -8.43 12.84
CA ALA A 13 -3.08 -8.04 11.52
C ALA A 13 -3.01 -6.51 11.31
N SER A 14 -3.42 -5.72 12.30
CA SER A 14 -3.30 -4.26 12.23
C SER A 14 -1.85 -3.81 12.10
N ALA A 15 -0.94 -4.37 12.90
CA ALA A 15 0.48 -4.07 12.81
C ALA A 15 1.07 -4.40 11.43
N ILE A 16 0.69 -5.53 10.84
CA ILE A 16 1.11 -5.91 9.48
C ILE A 16 0.59 -4.92 8.44
N MET A 17 -0.65 -4.44 8.57
CA MET A 17 -1.21 -3.43 7.66
C MET A 17 -0.45 -2.11 7.76
N ASP A 18 -0.17 -1.63 8.96
CA ASP A 18 0.57 -0.37 9.18
C ASP A 18 1.98 -0.48 8.59
N GLU A 19 2.70 -1.57 8.86
CA GLU A 19 4.03 -1.82 8.28
C GLU A 19 4.00 -1.93 6.74
N ALA A 20 2.96 -2.53 6.19
CA ALA A 20 2.77 -2.66 4.75
C ALA A 20 2.51 -1.30 4.08
N ILE A 21 1.73 -0.43 4.73
CA ILE A 21 1.47 0.94 4.29
C ILE A 21 2.75 1.77 4.31
N ASP A 22 3.54 1.68 5.39
CA ASP A 22 4.82 2.36 5.51
C ASP A 22 5.80 1.93 4.41
N LEU A 23 5.88 0.63 4.15
CA LEU A 23 6.70 0.10 3.07
C LEU A 23 6.24 0.60 1.70
N ALA A 24 4.93 0.61 1.45
CA ALA A 24 4.37 1.13 0.21
C ALA A 24 4.73 2.61 0.03
N SER A 25 4.65 3.41 1.09
CA SER A 25 5.03 4.83 1.11
C SER A 25 6.50 5.04 0.74
N GLU A 26 7.42 4.32 1.37
CA GLU A 26 8.84 4.38 1.05
C GLU A 26 9.11 3.98 -0.41
N ARG A 27 8.52 2.87 -0.85
CA ARG A 27 8.71 2.34 -2.20
C ARG A 27 8.12 3.23 -3.27
N TRP A 28 7.00 3.90 -3.00
CA TRP A 28 6.44 4.91 -3.88
C TRP A 28 7.40 6.08 -4.08
N ARG A 29 8.00 6.61 -3.00
CA ARG A 29 8.97 7.72 -3.09
C ARG A 29 10.22 7.34 -3.88
N VAL A 30 10.63 6.05 -3.85
CA VAL A 30 11.73 5.55 -4.68
C VAL A 30 11.26 5.45 -6.13
N PHE A 31 10.10 4.83 -6.36
CA PHE A 31 9.52 4.65 -7.68
C PHE A 31 9.37 5.96 -8.46
N THR A 32 8.83 7.01 -7.83
CA THR A 32 8.63 8.33 -8.46
C THR A 32 9.95 9.03 -8.80
N ARG A 33 11.05 8.68 -8.13
CA ARG A 33 12.39 9.20 -8.42
C ARG A 33 13.13 8.37 -9.48
N SER A 34 12.86 7.07 -9.55
CA SER A 34 13.58 6.14 -10.43
C SER A 34 12.90 5.94 -11.78
N VAL A 35 11.58 6.13 -11.88
CA VAL A 35 10.82 5.90 -13.10
C VAL A 35 10.44 7.23 -13.73
N VAL A 36 11.05 7.54 -14.88
CA VAL A 36 10.66 8.69 -15.69
C VAL A 36 9.30 8.38 -16.33
N MET A 37 8.25 8.98 -15.76
CA MET A 37 6.91 8.91 -16.33
C MET A 37 6.66 10.10 -17.24
N LYS A 38 6.03 9.85 -18.39
CA LYS A 38 5.61 10.93 -19.27
C LYS A 38 4.57 11.82 -18.57
N PRO A 39 4.52 13.12 -18.88
CA PRO A 39 3.61 14.06 -18.21
C PRO A 39 2.12 13.73 -18.38
N ASP A 40 1.77 13.04 -19.47
CA ASP A 40 0.41 12.63 -19.84
C ASP A 40 -0.10 11.41 -19.06
N VAL A 41 0.79 10.69 -18.35
CA VAL A 41 0.38 9.56 -17.52
C VAL A 41 -0.32 10.07 -16.26
N GLY A 42 -1.65 9.89 -16.20
CA GLY A 42 -2.48 10.28 -15.07
C GLY A 42 -2.22 9.46 -13.81
N LEU A 43 -2.59 10.02 -12.64
CA LEU A 43 -2.29 9.42 -11.33
C LEU A 43 -2.77 7.96 -11.21
N ARG A 44 -3.96 7.64 -11.73
CA ARG A 44 -4.51 6.28 -11.76
C ARG A 44 -3.55 5.27 -12.37
N ASP A 45 -3.00 5.61 -13.54
CA ASP A 45 -2.09 4.71 -14.27
C ASP A 45 -0.74 4.60 -13.55
N ARG A 46 -0.26 5.70 -12.94
CA ARG A 46 0.97 5.67 -12.14
C ARG A 46 0.84 4.72 -10.96
N ILE A 47 -0.26 4.83 -10.21
CA ILE A 47 -0.58 3.93 -9.09
C ILE A 47 -0.74 2.50 -9.59
N GLY A 48 -1.40 2.28 -10.73
CA GLY A 48 -1.56 0.97 -11.33
C GLY A 48 -0.23 0.30 -11.73
N ILE A 49 0.68 1.05 -12.36
CA ILE A 49 2.02 0.55 -12.71
C ILE A 49 2.82 0.21 -11.46
N PHE A 50 2.81 1.12 -10.48
CA PHE A 50 3.47 0.87 -9.20
C PHE A 50 2.91 -0.38 -8.51
N ALA A 51 1.58 -0.49 -8.41
CA ALA A 51 0.92 -1.62 -7.77
C ALA A 51 1.35 -2.96 -8.38
N ARG A 52 1.30 -3.08 -9.71
CA ARG A 52 1.73 -4.30 -10.41
C ARG A 52 3.20 -4.65 -10.14
N SER A 53 4.07 -3.64 -10.02
CA SER A 53 5.49 -3.86 -9.73
C SER A 53 5.77 -4.23 -8.27
N PHE A 54 4.97 -3.69 -7.34
CA PHE A 54 5.21 -3.80 -5.91
C PHE A 54 4.51 -5.00 -5.27
N GLU A 55 3.35 -5.41 -5.80
CA GLU A 55 2.52 -6.48 -5.26
C GLU A 55 3.28 -7.79 -4.98
N PRO A 56 4.15 -8.32 -5.88
CA PRO A 56 4.91 -9.53 -5.58
C PRO A 56 5.84 -9.37 -4.37
N SER A 57 6.45 -8.19 -4.22
CA SER A 57 7.33 -7.88 -3.09
C SER A 57 6.54 -7.75 -1.79
N LEU A 58 5.35 -7.15 -1.85
CA LEU A 58 4.46 -7.01 -0.71
C LEU A 58 4.00 -8.38 -0.19
N LYS A 59 3.52 -9.25 -1.10
CA LYS A 59 3.11 -10.63 -0.76
C LYS A 59 4.27 -11.48 -0.24
N SER A 60 5.47 -11.32 -0.81
CA SER A 60 6.66 -12.06 -0.36
C SER A 60 7.12 -11.64 1.03
N LYS A 61 7.01 -10.35 1.37
CA LYS A 61 7.46 -9.84 2.68
C LYS A 61 6.44 -10.11 3.79
N TYR A 62 5.14 -10.06 3.46
CA TYR A 62 4.05 -10.28 4.40
C TYR A 62 3.19 -11.46 3.96
N PRO A 63 3.50 -12.70 4.39
CA PRO A 63 2.73 -13.89 4.00
C PRO A 63 1.24 -13.82 4.35
N ALA A 64 0.86 -13.04 5.37
CA ALA A 64 -0.53 -12.78 5.72
C ALA A 64 -1.32 -12.07 4.60
N LEU A 65 -0.64 -11.36 3.71
CA LEU A 65 -1.23 -10.67 2.55
C LEU A 65 -1.21 -11.53 1.27
N ALA A 66 -0.62 -12.74 1.30
CA ALA A 66 -0.50 -13.58 0.11
C ALA A 66 -1.87 -13.92 -0.52
N PHE A 67 -2.89 -14.09 0.32
CA PHE A 67 -4.27 -14.40 -0.08
C PHE A 67 -5.21 -13.19 0.03
N ALA A 68 -4.68 -11.99 0.28
CA ALA A 68 -5.49 -10.79 0.29
C ALA A 68 -6.03 -10.51 -1.12
N SER A 69 -7.29 -10.09 -1.20
CA SER A 69 -7.89 -9.67 -2.47
C SER A 69 -7.17 -8.45 -3.05
N ASP A 70 -7.19 -8.31 -4.36
CA ASP A 70 -6.60 -7.16 -5.07
C ASP A 70 -7.09 -5.81 -4.52
N SER A 71 -8.36 -5.72 -4.11
CA SER A 71 -8.92 -4.51 -3.50
C SER A 71 -8.25 -4.15 -2.17
N VAL A 72 -7.92 -5.13 -1.32
CA VAL A 72 -7.21 -4.90 -0.06
C VAL A 72 -5.78 -4.44 -0.32
N LEU A 73 -5.10 -5.08 -1.28
CA LEU A 73 -3.74 -4.69 -1.66
C LEU A 73 -3.72 -3.28 -2.26
N LEU A 74 -4.71 -2.96 -3.10
CA LEU A 74 -4.88 -1.62 -3.65
C LEU A 74 -5.09 -0.57 -2.55
N LEU A 75 -5.87 -0.86 -1.52
CA LEU A 75 -6.07 0.05 -0.39
C LEU A 75 -4.78 0.28 0.40
N ILE A 76 -4.00 -0.77 0.68
CA ILE A 76 -2.68 -0.66 1.32
C ILE A 76 -1.76 0.23 0.47
N ILE A 77 -1.72 -0.01 -0.84
CA ILE A 77 -0.88 0.74 -1.76
C ILE A 77 -1.33 2.20 -1.84
N ALA A 78 -2.61 2.46 -2.05
CA ALA A 78 -3.16 3.80 -2.16
C ALA A 78 -2.98 4.60 -0.86
N LYS A 79 -3.13 3.93 0.30
CA LYS A 79 -2.81 4.52 1.61
C LYS A 79 -1.32 4.83 1.74
N GLY A 80 -0.43 3.94 1.28
CA GLY A 80 1.00 4.22 1.22
C GLY A 80 1.33 5.43 0.33
N VAL A 81 0.64 5.59 -0.80
CA VAL A 81 0.77 6.77 -1.67
C VAL A 81 0.28 8.03 -0.95
N GLU A 82 -0.80 7.98 -0.18
CA GLU A 82 -1.24 9.09 0.68
C GLU A 82 -0.15 9.46 1.70
N GLU A 83 0.35 8.49 2.47
CA GLU A 83 1.38 8.68 3.50
C GLU A 83 2.72 9.14 2.92
N SER A 84 2.94 8.91 1.62
CA SER A 84 4.11 9.45 0.94
C SER A 84 4.12 10.98 0.87
N ARG A 85 2.94 11.60 1.01
CA ARG A 85 2.64 13.04 0.84
C ARG A 85 2.94 13.59 -0.55
N THR A 86 2.99 12.70 -1.55
CA THR A 86 3.22 13.10 -2.95
C THR A 86 1.94 13.60 -3.62
N PHE A 87 0.79 13.11 -3.17
CA PHE A 87 -0.55 13.47 -3.65
C PHE A 87 -1.47 13.64 -2.45
N SER A 88 -2.50 14.48 -2.58
CA SER A 88 -3.51 14.60 -1.53
C SER A 88 -4.43 13.37 -1.51
N ARG A 89 -5.10 13.13 -0.37
CA ARG A 89 -6.14 12.11 -0.26
C ARG A 89 -7.17 12.27 -1.38
N GLN A 90 -7.65 13.49 -1.58
CA GLN A 90 -8.69 13.80 -2.57
C GLN A 90 -8.23 13.41 -3.98
N ASP A 91 -6.99 13.76 -4.36
CA ASP A 91 -6.45 13.41 -5.68
C ASP A 91 -6.43 11.88 -5.90
N ILE A 92 -6.06 11.13 -4.86
CA ILE A 92 -5.97 9.67 -4.92
C ILE A 92 -7.37 9.05 -5.03
N GLU A 93 -8.31 9.51 -4.20
CA GLU A 93 -9.69 9.05 -4.20
C GLU A 93 -10.38 9.34 -5.53
N ASP A 94 -10.20 10.54 -6.08
CA ASP A 94 -10.74 10.95 -7.39
C ASP A 94 -10.12 10.14 -8.54
N ALA A 95 -8.80 9.90 -8.51
CA ALA A 95 -8.12 9.14 -9.55
C ALA A 95 -8.52 7.66 -9.55
N LEU A 96 -8.72 7.06 -8.38
CA LEU A 96 -9.01 5.64 -8.24
C LEU A 96 -10.51 5.34 -8.19
N GLY A 97 -11.35 6.32 -7.89
CA GLY A 97 -12.79 6.14 -7.67
C GLY A 97 -13.08 5.31 -6.41
N ILE A 98 -12.28 5.49 -5.36
CA ILE A 98 -12.40 4.77 -4.07
C ILE A 98 -12.39 5.75 -2.90
N THR A 99 -12.77 5.28 -1.72
CA THR A 99 -12.59 6.02 -0.45
C THR A 99 -11.49 5.36 0.36
N LEU A 100 -10.51 6.14 0.80
CA LEU A 100 -9.43 5.64 1.62
C LEU A 100 -9.87 5.50 3.08
N PRO A 101 -9.46 4.41 3.77
CA PRO A 101 -9.69 4.26 5.18
C PRO A 101 -8.99 5.38 5.97
N ARG A 102 -9.60 5.75 7.11
CA ARG A 102 -9.04 6.77 8.01
C ARG A 102 -7.72 6.30 8.59
#